data_AF-G8C3J7-F1
#
_entry.id   AF-G8C3J7-F1
#
_cell.length_a   1.000
_cell.length_b   1.000
_cell.length_c   1.000
_cell.angle_alpha   90.00
_cell.angle_beta   90.00
_cell.angle_gamma   90.00
#
_symmetry.space_group_name_H-M   'P 1'
#
loop_
_entity.id
_entity.type
_entity.pdbx_description
1 polymer ?
#
loop_
_entity_poly.entity_id
_entity_poly.type
_entity_poly.pdbx_seq_one_letter_code
_entity_poly.pdbx_strand_id
1 'polypeptide(L)'
;MRAETIKEGETLSLAADSQLKTKSFTEKSKLYLADFESAKSKLANSLGLGRSRRQKWAARGADTSSLTTGERKALLEMLKLFEGLEKERETFSPRLQKLTGASATLFSSIQRPKRAEIESSLQQLQWTTAAKVKYQNAPERARFGRNTPVKQAPTWTIWENNPFHYYLDSQQIYNALIQKVQKAQQNVKVTQRSGVFSRGYQSYVWPSQETQKYQQEVAKAEEEITSKVALKLLDWMGQSLQLAQ
;
A
#
# COMPACT_ATOMS: atom_id res chain seq x y z
N MET A 1 -0.03 42.17 34.92
CA MET A 1 0.64 41.26 35.88
C MET A 1 0.01 39.87 35.97
N ARG A 2 -1.15 39.61 36.62
CA ARG A 2 -1.67 38.22 36.74
C ARG A 2 -2.06 37.53 35.42
N ALA A 3 -2.56 38.28 34.44
CA ALA A 3 -2.95 37.70 33.14
C ALA A 3 -1.76 37.36 32.23
N GLU A 4 -0.65 38.08 32.38
CA GLU A 4 0.58 37.86 31.59
C GLU A 4 1.32 36.62 32.08
N THR A 5 1.44 36.44 33.41
CA THR A 5 2.05 35.24 33.99
C THR A 5 1.26 33.96 33.71
N ILE A 6 -0.08 34.04 33.60
CA ILE A 6 -0.91 32.90 33.17
C ILE A 6 -0.64 32.55 31.71
N LYS A 7 -0.59 33.55 30.82
CA LYS A 7 -0.27 33.34 29.40
C LYS A 7 1.14 32.78 29.20
N GLU A 8 2.12 33.28 29.94
CA GLU A 8 3.50 32.75 29.91
C GLU A 8 3.58 31.30 30.42
N GLY A 9 2.81 30.94 31.46
CA GLY A 9 2.72 29.56 31.93
C GLY A 9 2.07 28.63 30.91
N GLU A 10 1.02 29.09 30.24
CA GLU A 10 0.34 28.33 29.17
C GLU A 10 1.20 28.16 27.92
N THR A 11 2.01 29.17 27.55
CA THR A 11 2.94 29.05 26.41
C THR A 11 4.10 28.11 26.72
N LEU A 12 4.68 28.18 27.92
CA LEU A 12 5.78 27.30 28.34
C LEU A 12 5.33 25.83 28.44
N SER A 13 4.15 25.58 29.00
CA SER A 13 3.60 24.21 29.06
C SER A 13 3.29 23.65 27.67
N LEU A 14 2.72 24.48 26.79
CA LEU A 14 2.44 24.09 25.41
C LEU A 14 3.71 23.82 24.59
N ALA A 15 4.80 24.56 24.86
CA ALA A 15 6.11 24.30 24.26
C ALA A 15 6.72 22.98 24.77
N ALA A 16 6.64 22.71 26.07
CA ALA A 16 7.14 21.45 26.66
C ALA A 16 6.37 20.23 26.13
N ASP A 17 5.03 20.31 26.07
CA ASP A 17 4.17 19.27 25.51
C ASP A 17 4.50 19.00 24.04
N SER A 18 4.71 20.05 23.25
CA SER A 18 5.11 19.94 21.83
C SER A 18 6.47 19.24 21.68
N GLN A 19 7.45 19.59 22.51
CA GLN A 19 8.77 18.95 22.48
C GLN A 19 8.71 17.46 22.87
N LEU A 20 7.94 17.11 23.89
CA LEU A 20 7.79 15.72 24.31
C LEU A 20 7.10 14.88 23.23
N LYS A 21 6.02 15.41 22.64
CA LYS A 21 5.28 14.75 21.57
C LYS A 21 6.15 14.57 20.34
N THR A 22 6.81 15.63 19.86
CA THR A 22 7.71 15.54 18.70
C THR A 22 8.81 14.51 18.91
N LYS A 23 9.49 14.50 20.07
CA LYS A 23 10.46 13.46 20.42
C LYS A 23 9.86 12.05 20.31
N SER A 24 8.69 11.83 20.93
CA SER A 24 8.03 10.51 20.88
C SER A 24 7.66 10.06 19.45
N PHE A 25 7.22 10.98 18.58
CA PHE A 25 6.91 10.67 17.19
C PHE A 25 8.18 10.38 16.38
N THR A 26 9.26 11.14 16.60
CA THR A 26 10.54 10.90 15.94
C THR A 26 11.16 9.56 16.34
N GLU A 27 11.02 9.14 17.60
CA GLU A 27 11.51 7.85 18.06
C GLU A 27 10.72 6.69 17.45
N LYS A 28 9.39 6.81 17.40
CA LYS A 28 8.52 5.80 16.76
C LYS A 28 8.72 5.72 15.26
N SER A 29 8.92 6.86 14.58
CA SER A 29 9.09 6.89 13.12
C SER A 29 10.43 6.31 12.68
N LYS A 30 11.51 6.51 13.45
CA LYS A 30 12.85 5.96 13.16
C LYS A 30 12.83 4.45 12.87
N LEU A 31 11.98 3.69 13.56
CA LEU A 31 11.85 2.24 13.37
C LEU A 31 11.40 1.83 11.96
N TYR A 32 10.63 2.69 11.29
CA TYR A 32 10.01 2.39 10.00
C TYR A 32 10.57 3.25 8.86
N LEU A 33 11.45 4.21 9.16
CA LEU A 33 11.87 5.25 8.23
C LEU A 33 12.63 4.69 7.03
N ALA A 34 13.62 3.82 7.27
CA ALA A 34 14.43 3.25 6.19
C ALA A 34 13.60 2.43 5.19
N ASP A 35 12.73 1.55 5.71
CA ASP A 35 11.82 0.74 4.88
C ASP A 35 10.79 1.62 4.16
N PHE A 36 10.32 2.68 4.80
CA PHE A 36 9.39 3.65 4.18
C PHE A 36 10.03 4.41 3.01
N GLU A 37 11.26 4.91 3.19
CA GLU A 37 12.01 5.59 2.12
C GLU A 37 12.34 4.65 0.96
N SER A 38 12.74 3.41 1.26
CA SER A 38 12.92 2.37 0.25
C SER A 38 11.64 2.12 -0.55
N ALA A 39 10.50 1.96 0.13
CA ALA A 39 9.20 1.79 -0.51
C ALA A 39 8.85 2.98 -1.42
N LYS A 40 9.06 4.22 -0.95
CA LYS A 40 8.82 5.44 -1.72
C LYS A 40 9.68 5.48 -2.99
N SER A 41 10.97 5.14 -2.88
CA SER A 41 11.89 5.08 -4.02
C SER A 41 11.49 4.02 -5.05
N LYS A 42 11.07 2.83 -4.61
CA LYS A 42 10.58 1.76 -5.50
C LYS A 42 9.33 2.18 -6.27
N LEU A 43 8.39 2.85 -5.59
CA LEU A 43 7.16 3.37 -6.20
C LEU A 43 7.43 4.53 -7.17
N ALA A 44 8.35 5.44 -6.85
CA ALA A 44 8.78 6.50 -7.78
C ALA A 44 9.34 5.90 -9.08
N ASN A 45 10.19 4.88 -8.93
CA ASN A 45 10.79 4.16 -10.05
C ASN A 45 9.75 3.40 -10.89
N SER A 46 8.73 2.80 -10.27
CA SER A 46 7.67 2.07 -10.98
C SER A 46 6.77 3.01 -11.79
N LEU A 47 6.52 4.22 -11.30
CA LEU A 47 5.81 5.28 -12.03
C LEU A 47 6.66 5.95 -13.12
N GLY A 48 7.97 5.68 -13.17
CA GLY A 48 8.88 6.26 -14.15
C GLY A 48 9.06 7.77 -13.98
N LEU A 49 8.86 8.28 -12.76
CA LEU A 49 9.07 9.65 -12.36
C LEU A 49 10.58 9.84 -12.10
N GLY A 50 11.16 10.95 -12.58
CA GLY A 50 12.60 11.26 -12.41
C GLY A 50 13.59 10.60 -13.39
N ARG A 51 13.16 9.81 -14.38
CA ARG A 51 14.08 9.18 -15.37
C ARG A 51 14.10 9.89 -16.72
N SER A 52 15.31 10.24 -17.19
CA SER A 52 15.55 10.70 -18.57
C SER A 52 15.04 9.66 -19.58
N ARG A 53 14.52 10.13 -20.73
CA ARG A 53 13.97 9.27 -21.79
C ARG A 53 14.92 8.12 -22.15
N ARG A 54 16.25 8.34 -22.12
CA ARG A 54 17.29 7.33 -22.41
C ARG A 54 17.38 6.23 -21.33
N GLN A 55 17.25 6.58 -20.06
CA GLN A 55 17.28 5.63 -18.93
C GLN A 55 16.02 4.77 -18.85
N LYS A 56 14.88 5.26 -19.36
CA LYS A 56 13.65 4.48 -19.48
C LYS A 56 13.77 3.27 -20.41
N TRP A 57 14.66 3.30 -21.42
CA TRP A 57 14.88 2.17 -22.32
C TRP A 57 15.85 1.13 -21.73
N ALA A 58 16.90 1.57 -21.02
CA ALA A 58 17.82 0.67 -20.32
C ALA A 58 17.17 -0.07 -19.14
N ALA A 59 16.27 0.59 -18.40
CA ALA A 59 15.64 -0.01 -17.24
C ALA A 59 14.43 -0.92 -17.54
N ARG A 60 14.02 -1.07 -18.81
CA ARG A 60 12.96 -2.03 -19.18
C ARG A 60 13.34 -3.50 -18.91
N GLY A 61 14.63 -3.77 -18.71
CA GLY A 61 15.17 -5.06 -18.28
C GLY A 61 15.57 -5.17 -16.82
N ALA A 62 15.50 -4.08 -16.04
CA ALA A 62 15.79 -4.13 -14.60
C ALA A 62 14.50 -4.50 -13.86
N ASP A 63 14.53 -5.60 -13.12
CA ASP A 63 13.44 -6.09 -12.29
C ASP A 63 12.75 -4.93 -11.55
N THR A 64 11.42 -4.82 -11.73
CA THR A 64 10.58 -4.03 -10.84
C THR A 64 10.75 -4.62 -9.44
N SER A 65 11.58 -3.99 -8.61
CA SER A 65 11.86 -4.50 -7.27
C SER A 65 10.56 -4.44 -6.47
N SER A 66 10.00 -5.61 -6.21
CA SER A 66 8.73 -5.72 -5.51
C SER A 66 8.83 -5.18 -4.09
N LEU A 67 7.74 -4.61 -3.59
CA LEU A 67 7.63 -4.18 -2.20
C LEU A 67 7.75 -5.37 -1.24
N THR A 68 8.69 -5.29 -0.31
CA THR A 68 8.87 -6.32 0.73
C THR A 68 7.74 -6.23 1.77
N THR A 69 7.61 -7.27 2.61
CA THR A 69 6.67 -7.25 3.74
C THR A 69 7.01 -6.16 4.76
N GLY A 70 8.31 -5.91 5.00
CA GLY A 70 8.80 -4.82 5.86
C GLY A 70 8.39 -3.44 5.32
N GLU A 71 8.63 -3.21 4.04
CA GLU A 71 8.24 -1.97 3.33
C GLU A 71 6.72 -1.74 3.37
N ARG A 72 5.93 -2.79 3.12
CA ARG A 72 4.46 -2.74 3.21
C ARG A 72 3.96 -2.44 4.62
N LYS A 73 4.62 -3.00 5.63
CA LYS A 73 4.33 -2.73 7.05
C LYS A 73 4.72 -1.29 7.41
N ALA A 74 5.88 -0.83 6.97
CA ALA A 74 6.35 0.53 7.21
C ALA A 74 5.40 1.59 6.66
N LEU A 75 4.86 1.40 5.44
CA LEU A 75 3.83 2.28 4.87
C LEU A 75 2.58 2.38 5.77
N LEU A 76 2.10 1.25 6.30
CA LEU A 76 0.95 1.23 7.21
C LEU A 76 1.27 1.90 8.55
N GLU A 77 2.43 1.61 9.14
CA GLU A 77 2.82 2.18 10.44
C GLU A 77 3.08 3.69 10.33
N MET A 78 3.68 4.16 9.24
CA MET A 78 3.83 5.59 8.98
C MET A 78 2.48 6.30 8.80
N LEU A 79 1.51 5.67 8.12
CA LEU A 79 0.15 6.20 8.04
C LEU A 79 -0.45 6.36 9.44
N LYS A 80 -0.31 5.37 10.33
CA LYS A 80 -0.83 5.46 11.71
C LYS A 80 -0.18 6.59 12.50
N LEU A 81 1.13 6.79 12.32
CA LEU A 81 1.84 7.92 12.94
C LEU A 81 1.35 9.25 12.39
N PHE A 82 1.11 9.34 11.08
CA PHE A 82 0.54 10.52 10.43
C PHE A 82 -0.87 10.84 10.97
N GLU A 83 -1.76 9.85 11.11
CA GLU A 83 -3.07 10.07 11.75
C GLU A 83 -2.95 10.54 13.20
N GLY A 84 -1.94 10.03 13.92
CA GLY A 84 -1.62 10.49 15.27
C GLY A 84 -1.25 11.97 15.29
N LEU A 85 -0.36 12.40 14.39
CA LEU A 85 0.04 13.80 14.26
C LEU A 85 -1.13 14.71 13.90
N GLU A 86 -2.04 14.27 13.04
CA GLU A 86 -3.23 15.06 12.70
C GLU A 86 -4.17 15.23 13.89
N LYS A 87 -4.42 14.16 14.66
CA LYS A 87 -5.21 14.27 15.90
C LYS A 87 -4.55 15.20 16.91
N GLU A 88 -3.23 15.12 17.05
CA GLU A 88 -2.51 16.05 17.93
C GLU A 88 -2.61 17.49 17.44
N ARG A 89 -2.49 17.73 16.14
CA ARG A 89 -2.71 19.03 15.53
C ARG A 89 -4.11 19.57 15.83
N GLU A 90 -5.15 18.75 15.69
CA GLU A 90 -6.53 19.13 16.03
C GLU A 90 -6.68 19.56 17.50
N THR A 91 -5.94 18.95 18.42
CA THR A 91 -5.93 19.37 19.83
C THR A 91 -5.07 20.60 20.12
N PHE A 92 -4.00 20.79 19.37
CA PHE A 92 -2.97 21.80 19.60
C PHE A 92 -3.31 23.15 18.94
N SER A 93 -3.83 23.13 17.72
CA SER A 93 -4.18 24.35 16.98
C SER A 93 -5.18 25.25 17.71
N PRO A 94 -6.27 24.75 18.34
CA PRO A 94 -7.17 25.59 19.13
C PRO A 94 -6.51 26.22 20.35
N ARG A 95 -5.57 25.53 21.00
CA ARG A 95 -4.80 26.08 22.14
C ARG A 95 -3.87 27.20 21.69
N LEU A 96 -3.20 27.02 20.56
CA LEU A 96 -2.40 28.08 19.95
C LEU A 96 -3.25 29.29 19.56
N GLN A 97 -4.40 29.09 18.92
CA GLN A 97 -5.31 30.19 18.53
C GLN A 97 -5.77 31.01 19.75
N LYS A 98 -6.06 30.35 20.88
CA LYS A 98 -6.41 31.03 22.14
C LYS A 98 -5.28 31.90 22.68
N LEU A 99 -4.03 31.46 22.50
CA LEU A 99 -2.85 32.18 23.00
C LEU A 99 -2.44 33.34 22.08
N THR A 100 -2.48 33.14 20.76
CA THR A 100 -1.98 34.12 19.78
C THR A 100 -3.05 35.06 19.26
N GLY A 101 -4.34 34.73 19.42
CA GLY A 101 -5.47 35.49 18.86
C GLY A 101 -5.55 35.43 17.33
N ALA A 102 -4.66 34.70 16.67
CA ALA A 102 -4.64 34.55 15.22
C ALA A 102 -5.44 33.32 14.80
N SER A 103 -6.34 33.46 13.83
CA SER A 103 -7.04 32.31 13.25
C SER A 103 -6.06 31.49 12.42
N ALA A 104 -5.70 30.30 12.90
CA ALA A 104 -4.95 29.35 12.09
C ALA A 104 -5.90 28.60 11.15
N THR A 105 -5.65 28.67 9.84
CA THR A 105 -6.38 27.86 8.86
C THR A 105 -6.02 26.39 9.08
N LEU A 106 -6.99 25.59 9.51
CA LEU A 106 -6.84 24.14 9.55
C LEU A 106 -6.91 23.65 8.09
N PHE A 107 -5.81 23.09 7.60
CA PHE A 107 -5.84 22.36 6.33
C PHE A 107 -6.76 21.16 6.51
N SER A 108 -7.79 21.03 5.67
CA SER A 108 -8.69 19.89 5.70
C SER A 108 -7.90 18.62 5.42
N SER A 109 -8.01 17.63 6.30
CA SER A 109 -7.47 16.30 6.03
C SER A 109 -8.12 15.73 4.77
N ILE A 110 -7.31 15.02 3.97
CA ILE A 110 -7.80 14.32 2.79
C ILE A 110 -8.87 13.32 3.24
N GLN A 111 -10.00 13.27 2.53
CA GLN A 111 -11.10 12.35 2.84
C GLN A 111 -10.57 10.90 2.79
N ARG A 112 -10.52 10.25 3.95
CA ARG A 112 -9.99 8.89 4.11
C ARG A 112 -10.92 8.02 4.97
N PRO A 113 -10.93 6.68 4.74
CA PRO A 113 -11.67 5.75 5.59
C PRO A 113 -11.15 5.74 7.03
N LYS A 114 -11.92 5.16 7.95
CA LYS A 114 -11.46 5.02 9.34
C LYS A 114 -10.29 4.05 9.41
N ARG A 115 -9.36 4.29 10.33
CA ARG A 115 -8.22 3.41 10.58
C ARG A 115 -8.58 1.92 10.71
N ALA A 116 -9.67 1.61 11.44
CA ALA A 116 -10.12 0.24 11.62
C ALA A 116 -10.57 -0.42 10.30
N GLU A 117 -11.17 0.35 9.40
CA GLU A 117 -11.58 -0.13 8.06
C GLU A 117 -10.35 -0.41 7.20
N ILE A 118 -9.36 0.48 7.22
CA ILE A 118 -8.07 0.32 6.51
C ILE A 118 -7.32 -0.91 7.03
N GLU A 119 -7.21 -1.07 8.34
CA GLU A 119 -6.53 -2.24 8.93
C GLU A 119 -7.27 -3.55 8.57
N SER A 120 -8.60 -3.54 8.63
CA SER A 120 -9.41 -4.70 8.25
C SER A 120 -9.24 -5.06 6.77
N SER A 121 -9.31 -4.09 5.87
CA SER A 121 -9.11 -4.33 4.43
C SER A 121 -7.70 -4.85 4.14
N LEU A 122 -6.65 -4.24 4.71
CA LEU A 122 -5.27 -4.71 4.53
C LEU A 122 -5.04 -6.12 5.10
N GLN A 123 -5.72 -6.48 6.19
CA GLN A 123 -5.69 -7.85 6.73
C GLN A 123 -6.34 -8.85 5.76
N GLN A 124 -7.50 -8.51 5.17
CA GLN A 124 -8.16 -9.37 4.16
C GLN A 124 -7.28 -9.58 2.93
N LEU A 125 -6.48 -8.57 2.55
CA LEU A 125 -5.49 -8.63 1.48
C LEU A 125 -4.20 -9.37 1.85
N GLN A 126 -4.02 -9.74 3.13
CA GLN A 126 -2.76 -10.25 3.67
C GLN A 126 -1.57 -9.32 3.39
N TRP A 127 -1.83 -8.01 3.43
CA TRP A 127 -0.90 -6.97 2.99
C TRP A 127 0.42 -6.95 3.74
N THR A 128 0.40 -7.18 5.06
CA THR A 128 1.60 -7.13 5.90
C THR A 128 2.14 -8.52 6.27
N THR A 129 1.37 -9.57 6.04
CA THR A 129 1.67 -10.92 6.55
C THR A 129 2.16 -11.87 5.46
N ALA A 130 1.64 -11.77 4.24
CA ALA A 130 2.02 -12.65 3.15
C ALA A 130 3.11 -12.02 2.26
N ALA A 131 4.00 -12.86 1.74
CA ALA A 131 5.02 -12.45 0.77
C ALA A 131 4.40 -11.84 -0.50
N LYS A 132 3.20 -12.28 -0.89
CA LYS A 132 2.40 -11.73 -1.99
C LYS A 132 1.04 -11.27 -1.49
N VAL A 133 0.53 -10.19 -2.05
CA VAL A 133 -0.79 -9.65 -1.70
C VAL A 133 -1.88 -10.53 -2.31
N LYS A 134 -2.89 -10.87 -1.52
CA LYS A 134 -4.07 -11.60 -1.99
C LYS A 134 -4.94 -10.64 -2.81
N TYR A 135 -5.14 -10.94 -4.10
CA TYR A 135 -5.94 -10.11 -5.02
C TYR A 135 -7.26 -10.74 -5.48
N GLN A 136 -7.47 -12.04 -5.24
CA GLN A 136 -8.72 -12.73 -5.50
C GLN A 136 -9.04 -13.75 -4.39
N ASN A 137 -10.33 -14.06 -4.21
CA ASN A 137 -10.72 -15.18 -3.36
C ASN A 137 -10.32 -16.51 -4.01
N ALA A 138 -9.97 -17.50 -3.18
CA ALA A 138 -9.69 -18.83 -3.68
C ALA A 138 -10.95 -19.37 -4.39
N PRO A 139 -10.81 -19.99 -5.56
CA PRO A 139 -11.95 -20.61 -6.23
C PRO A 139 -12.56 -21.64 -5.29
N GLU A 140 -13.90 -21.66 -5.21
CA GLU A 140 -14.61 -22.64 -4.41
C GLU A 140 -14.25 -24.04 -4.90
N ARG A 141 -13.52 -24.79 -4.07
CA ARG A 141 -13.34 -26.21 -4.32
C ARG A 141 -14.62 -26.89 -3.90
N ALA A 142 -15.45 -27.26 -4.88
CA ALA A 142 -16.56 -28.16 -4.65
C ALA A 142 -16.04 -29.41 -3.93
N ARG A 143 -16.50 -29.65 -2.69
CA ARG A 143 -16.22 -30.92 -2.03
C ARG A 143 -17.06 -31.98 -2.74
N PHE A 144 -16.39 -32.96 -3.34
CA PHE A 144 -17.06 -34.11 -3.95
C PHE A 144 -18.08 -34.70 -2.96
N GLY A 145 -19.35 -34.79 -3.37
CA GLY A 145 -20.42 -35.39 -2.57
C GLY A 145 -21.17 -34.47 -1.59
N ARG A 146 -20.93 -33.15 -1.55
CA ARG A 146 -21.75 -32.20 -0.75
C ARG A 146 -22.52 -31.22 -1.65
N ASN A 147 -23.85 -31.32 -1.63
CA ASN A 147 -24.78 -30.38 -2.30
C ASN A 147 -24.99 -29.08 -1.52
N THR A 148 -24.37 -28.91 -0.35
CA THR A 148 -24.51 -27.69 0.45
C THR A 148 -23.41 -26.70 0.07
N PRO A 149 -23.74 -25.51 -0.47
CA PRO A 149 -22.76 -24.45 -0.65
C PRO A 149 -22.21 -24.09 0.73
N VAL A 150 -20.89 -24.19 0.89
CA VAL A 150 -20.20 -23.71 2.10
C VAL A 150 -20.54 -22.23 2.23
N LYS A 151 -21.08 -21.79 3.38
CA LYS A 151 -21.38 -20.36 3.65
C LYS A 151 -20.16 -19.53 3.26
N GLN A 152 -20.32 -18.75 2.19
CA GLN A 152 -19.25 -17.99 1.56
C GLN A 152 -18.73 -16.94 2.54
N ALA A 153 -17.41 -16.83 2.67
CA ALA A 153 -16.81 -15.55 3.04
C ALA A 153 -17.29 -14.50 2.01
N PRO A 154 -17.52 -13.23 2.37
CA PRO A 154 -18.02 -12.23 1.43
C PRO A 154 -17.19 -12.26 0.16
N THR A 155 -17.84 -12.65 -0.93
CA THR A 155 -17.21 -12.78 -2.23
C THR A 155 -16.83 -11.37 -2.67
N TRP A 156 -15.56 -11.17 -3.03
CA TRP A 156 -15.04 -9.89 -3.56
C TRP A 156 -15.67 -9.48 -4.91
N THR A 157 -16.73 -10.18 -5.32
CA THR A 157 -17.59 -9.91 -6.48
C THR A 157 -18.44 -8.66 -6.27
N ILE A 158 -18.92 -8.42 -5.05
CA ILE A 158 -19.63 -7.18 -4.69
C ILE A 158 -18.58 -6.12 -4.38
N TRP A 159 -18.59 -5.01 -5.12
CA TRP A 159 -17.56 -3.97 -5.02
C TRP A 159 -17.46 -3.35 -3.64
N GLU A 160 -18.58 -3.05 -3.00
CA GLU A 160 -18.64 -2.46 -1.65
C GLU A 160 -18.00 -3.37 -0.58
N ASN A 161 -18.06 -4.69 -0.77
CA ASN A 161 -17.45 -5.68 0.12
C ASN A 161 -16.00 -6.02 -0.26
N ASN A 162 -15.51 -5.49 -1.37
CA ASN A 162 -14.18 -5.78 -1.87
C ASN A 162 -13.15 -4.93 -1.13
N PRO A 163 -12.11 -5.50 -0.50
CA PRO A 163 -11.11 -4.72 0.23
C PRO A 163 -10.36 -3.69 -0.64
N PHE A 164 -10.37 -3.83 -1.97
CA PHE A 164 -9.77 -2.87 -2.90
C PHE A 164 -10.59 -1.60 -3.13
N HIS A 165 -11.85 -1.53 -2.67
CA HIS A 165 -12.71 -0.37 -2.93
C HIS A 165 -12.21 0.93 -2.28
N TYR A 166 -11.45 0.82 -1.19
CA TYR A 166 -10.81 1.98 -0.56
C TYR A 166 -9.60 2.50 -1.34
N TYR A 167 -8.98 1.63 -2.15
CA TYR A 167 -7.68 1.91 -2.78
C TYR A 167 -7.76 2.22 -4.27
N LEU A 168 -8.84 1.78 -4.92
CA LEU A 168 -9.06 1.96 -6.35
C LEU A 168 -10.34 2.77 -6.58
N ASP A 169 -10.32 3.60 -7.61
CA ASP A 169 -11.42 4.53 -7.87
C ASP A 169 -12.69 3.83 -8.41
N SER A 170 -12.55 2.63 -9.00
CA SER A 170 -13.68 1.88 -9.54
C SER A 170 -13.46 0.38 -9.63
N GLN A 171 -14.57 -0.38 -9.65
CA GLN A 171 -14.56 -1.82 -9.92
C GLN A 171 -13.98 -2.17 -11.29
N GLN A 172 -14.12 -1.28 -12.28
CA GLN A 172 -13.56 -1.49 -13.62
C GLN A 172 -12.03 -1.56 -13.58
N ILE A 173 -11.38 -0.67 -12.80
CA ILE A 173 -9.92 -0.69 -12.61
C ILE A 173 -9.48 -1.99 -11.96
N TYR A 174 -10.20 -2.44 -10.93
CA TYR A 174 -9.95 -3.71 -10.26
C TYR A 174 -10.04 -4.90 -11.22
N ASN A 175 -11.13 -4.98 -11.99
CA ASN A 175 -11.33 -6.05 -12.97
C ASN A 175 -10.24 -6.06 -14.04
N ALA A 176 -9.82 -4.88 -14.53
CA ALA A 176 -8.74 -4.77 -15.50
C ALA A 176 -7.40 -5.27 -14.94
N LEU A 177 -7.08 -4.97 -13.68
CA LEU A 177 -5.87 -5.48 -13.01
C LEU A 177 -5.90 -7.00 -12.86
N ILE A 178 -7.04 -7.57 -12.45
CA ILE A 178 -7.19 -9.02 -12.36
C ILE A 178 -7.07 -9.69 -13.72
N GLN A 179 -7.70 -9.15 -14.75
CA GLN A 179 -7.61 -9.70 -16.11
C GLN A 179 -6.17 -9.71 -16.62
N LYS A 180 -5.37 -8.68 -16.32
CA LYS A 180 -3.94 -8.67 -16.64
C LYS A 180 -3.20 -9.83 -15.97
N VAL A 181 -3.41 -10.05 -14.67
CA VAL A 181 -2.79 -11.16 -13.93
C VAL A 181 -3.25 -12.51 -14.48
N GLN A 182 -4.56 -12.69 -14.70
CA GLN A 182 -5.12 -13.94 -15.23
C GLN A 182 -4.61 -14.27 -16.63
N LYS A 183 -4.52 -13.27 -17.52
CA LYS A 183 -3.96 -13.42 -18.86
C LYS A 183 -2.49 -13.83 -18.81
N ALA A 184 -1.70 -13.17 -17.97
CA ALA A 184 -0.29 -13.53 -17.78
C ALA A 184 -0.14 -14.97 -17.23
N GLN A 185 -0.97 -15.36 -16.25
CA GLN A 185 -0.97 -16.73 -15.71
C GLN A 185 -1.41 -17.78 -16.74
N GLN A 186 -2.38 -17.44 -17.59
CA GLN A 186 -2.81 -18.32 -18.66
C GLN A 186 -1.70 -18.55 -19.68
N ASN A 187 -0.97 -17.48 -20.05
CA ASN A 187 0.18 -17.59 -20.94
C ASN A 187 1.26 -18.51 -20.35
N VAL A 188 1.58 -18.38 -19.05
CA VAL A 188 2.51 -19.30 -18.36
C VAL A 188 2.04 -20.75 -18.45
N LYS A 189 0.75 -21.02 -18.20
CA LYS A 189 0.21 -22.39 -18.24
C LYS A 189 0.28 -22.99 -19.65
N VAL A 190 0.05 -22.19 -20.68
CA VAL A 190 0.12 -22.63 -22.08
C VAL A 190 1.57 -22.98 -22.44
N THR A 191 2.55 -22.13 -22.11
CA THR A 191 3.97 -22.39 -22.43
C THR A 191 4.61 -23.49 -21.59
N GLN A 192 4.14 -23.69 -20.35
CA GLN A 192 4.61 -24.81 -19.53
C GLN A 192 4.21 -26.16 -20.14
N ARG A 193 3.02 -26.25 -20.74
CA ARG A 193 2.54 -27.48 -21.40
C ARG A 193 3.34 -27.82 -22.66
N SER A 194 3.83 -26.81 -23.39
CA SER A 194 4.66 -27.02 -24.57
C SER A 194 6.13 -27.37 -24.26
N GLY A 195 6.59 -27.11 -23.03
CA GLY A 195 7.97 -27.39 -22.58
C GLY A 195 8.18 -28.76 -21.92
N VAL A 196 7.16 -29.62 -21.86
CA VAL A 196 7.26 -30.96 -21.27
C VAL A 196 7.78 -31.95 -22.31
N PHE A 197 9.05 -32.31 -22.24
CA PHE A 197 9.60 -33.46 -22.96
C PHE A 197 9.54 -34.69 -22.04
N SER A 198 8.74 -35.69 -22.42
CA SER A 198 8.78 -37.01 -21.76
C SER A 198 9.71 -37.93 -22.53
N ARG A 199 10.75 -38.46 -21.87
CA ARG A 199 11.52 -39.62 -22.35
C ARG A 199 11.36 -40.74 -21.32
N GLY A 200 10.50 -41.71 -21.60
CA GLY A 200 10.20 -42.82 -20.68
C GLY A 200 9.47 -42.36 -19.40
N TYR A 201 9.77 -42.98 -18.26
CA TYR A 201 9.12 -42.73 -16.95
C TYR A 201 9.58 -41.44 -16.24
N GLN A 202 10.54 -40.69 -16.79
CA GLN A 202 11.04 -39.46 -16.20
C GLN A 202 10.66 -38.26 -17.08
N SER A 203 9.84 -37.36 -16.53
CA SER A 203 9.57 -36.05 -17.12
C SER A 203 10.50 -35.01 -16.51
N TYR A 204 11.34 -34.37 -17.34
CA TYR A 204 12.13 -33.22 -16.93
C TYR A 204 11.46 -31.95 -17.46
N VAL A 205 11.15 -31.01 -16.55
CA VAL A 205 10.60 -29.69 -16.92
C VAL A 205 11.76 -28.70 -16.91
N TRP A 206 12.26 -28.36 -18.10
CA TRP A 206 13.16 -27.22 -18.26
C TRP A 206 12.32 -26.00 -18.65
N PRO A 207 12.18 -24.98 -17.78
CA PRO A 207 11.40 -23.80 -18.13
C PRO A 207 12.08 -23.08 -19.31
N SER A 208 11.34 -22.93 -20.42
CA SER A 208 11.80 -22.16 -21.57
C SER A 208 12.02 -20.69 -21.21
N GLN A 209 12.85 -19.97 -21.97
CA GLN A 209 13.02 -18.52 -21.81
C GLN A 209 11.67 -17.77 -21.89
N GLU A 210 10.74 -18.25 -22.71
CA GLU A 210 9.38 -17.73 -22.78
C GLU A 210 8.60 -17.92 -21.48
N THR A 211 8.75 -19.07 -20.82
CA THR A 211 8.11 -19.33 -19.52
C THR A 211 8.63 -18.37 -18.45
N GLN A 212 9.94 -18.10 -18.43
CA GLN A 212 10.53 -17.10 -17.52
C GLN A 212 9.98 -15.69 -17.79
N LYS A 213 9.87 -15.30 -19.08
CA LYS A 213 9.26 -14.02 -19.47
C LYS A 213 7.82 -13.89 -18.98
N TYR A 214 6.99 -14.91 -19.19
CA TYR A 214 5.59 -14.86 -18.73
C TYR A 214 5.48 -14.88 -17.20
N GLN A 215 6.38 -15.56 -16.49
CA GLN A 215 6.45 -15.50 -15.03
C GLN A 215 6.81 -14.08 -14.53
N GLN A 216 7.73 -13.39 -15.21
CA GLN A 216 8.02 -11.98 -14.93
C GLN A 216 6.81 -11.07 -15.22
N GLU A 217 6.04 -11.35 -16.29
CA GLU A 217 4.80 -10.61 -16.57
C GLU A 217 3.75 -10.80 -15.47
N VAL A 218 3.62 -12.02 -14.92
CA VAL A 218 2.76 -12.27 -13.76
C VAL A 218 3.24 -11.47 -12.56
N ALA A 219 4.54 -11.51 -12.25
CA ALA A 219 5.10 -10.76 -11.12
C ALA A 219 4.87 -9.23 -11.27
N LYS A 220 5.04 -8.70 -12.48
CA LYS A 220 4.78 -7.28 -12.79
C LYS A 220 3.31 -6.92 -12.62
N ALA A 221 2.39 -7.78 -13.07
CA ALA A 221 0.95 -7.55 -12.93
C ALA A 221 0.51 -7.63 -11.45
N GLU A 222 1.07 -8.56 -10.67
CA GLU A 222 0.86 -8.65 -9.23
C GLU A 222 1.40 -7.40 -8.52
N GLU A 223 2.57 -6.91 -8.93
CA GLU A 223 3.19 -5.69 -8.37
C GLU A 223 2.45 -4.41 -8.76
N GLU A 224 1.75 -4.38 -9.89
CA GLU A 224 0.88 -3.26 -10.26
C GLU A 224 -0.25 -3.10 -9.23
N ILE A 225 -0.83 -4.22 -8.76
CA ILE A 225 -1.87 -4.22 -7.72
C ILE A 225 -1.30 -3.72 -6.39
N THR A 226 -0.12 -4.21 -5.99
CA THR A 226 0.51 -3.76 -4.74
C THR A 226 0.85 -2.27 -4.80
N SER A 227 1.40 -1.82 -5.93
CA SER A 227 1.74 -0.42 -6.14
C SER A 227 0.52 0.50 -6.03
N LYS A 228 -0.65 0.12 -6.56
CA LYS A 228 -1.88 0.93 -6.44
C LYS A 228 -2.33 1.12 -4.99
N VAL A 229 -2.31 0.06 -4.19
CA VAL A 229 -2.63 0.15 -2.75
C VAL A 229 -1.61 1.05 -2.04
N ALA A 230 -0.32 0.83 -2.28
CA ALA A 230 0.74 1.62 -1.66
C ALA A 230 0.67 3.12 -2.03
N LEU A 231 0.37 3.44 -3.29
CA LEU A 231 0.18 4.80 -3.75
C LEU A 231 -1.01 5.48 -3.07
N LYS A 232 -2.12 4.78 -2.86
CA LYS A 232 -3.25 5.35 -2.11
C LYS A 232 -2.90 5.62 -0.65
N LEU A 233 -2.12 4.75 -0.01
CA LEU A 233 -1.63 5.00 1.35
C LEU A 233 -0.76 6.26 1.41
N LEU A 234 0.14 6.46 0.42
CA LEU A 234 0.94 7.68 0.30
C LEU A 234 0.08 8.92 0.01
N ASP A 235 -0.97 8.78 -0.80
CA ASP A 235 -1.91 9.84 -1.12
C ASP A 235 -2.64 10.35 0.13
N TRP A 236 -3.11 9.45 1.00
CA TRP A 236 -3.70 9.83 2.29
C TRP A 236 -2.74 10.54 3.24
N MET A 237 -1.42 10.40 3.04
CA MET A 237 -0.39 11.14 3.78
C MET A 237 0.04 12.44 3.06
N GLY A 238 -0.56 12.78 1.91
CA GLY A 238 -0.16 13.92 1.08
C GLY A 238 1.22 13.76 0.42
N GLN A 239 1.75 12.53 0.37
CA GLN A 239 3.08 12.21 -0.16
C GLN A 239 3.05 11.81 -1.65
N SER A 240 1.87 11.62 -2.23
CA SER A 240 1.68 11.25 -3.65
C SER A 240 2.22 12.31 -4.61
N LEU A 241 2.02 13.60 -4.31
CA LEU A 241 2.51 14.72 -5.12
C LEU A 241 4.03 14.87 -5.13
N GLN A 242 4.70 14.49 -4.04
CA GLN A 242 6.16 14.53 -3.95
C GLN A 242 6.85 13.45 -4.81
N LEU A 243 6.10 12.44 -5.27
CA LEU A 243 6.61 11.49 -6.24
C LEU A 243 6.59 12.06 -7.66
N ALA A 244 5.71 13.03 -7.95
CA ALA A 244 5.49 13.60 -9.27
C ALA A 244 6.40 14.80 -9.61
N GLN A 245 7.11 15.34 -8.61
CA GLN A 245 8.12 16.39 -8.74
C GLN A 245 9.51 15.76 -8.90
#